data_AF-A0A1S9SYR7-F1
#
_entry.id   AF-A0A1S9SYR7-F1
#
_cell.length_a   1.000
_cell.length_b   1.000
_cell.length_c   1.000
_cell.angle_alpha   90.00
_cell.angle_beta   90.00
_cell.angle_gamma   90.00
#
_symmetry.space_group_name_H-M   'P 1'
#
loop_
_entity.id
_entity.type
_entity.pdbx_description
1 polymer ?
#
loop_
_entity_poly.entity_id
_entity_poly.type
_entity_poly.pdbx_seq_one_letter_code
_entity_poly.pdbx_strand_id
1 'polypeptide(L)'
;MDLKNVPNWILSLESEDVEFIKNFVLKSGSLKEIAKIYEVSYPTVRIKLDRLIEKIKINDAIDNEGFIKFIKTLSIDDRISLEDAKLIIEKYKQDRNEK
;
A
#
# COMPACT_ATOMS: atom_id res chain seq x y z
N MET A 1 9.73 -19.87 -0.84
CA MET A 1 8.71 -18.91 -0.38
C MET A 1 7.60 -18.91 -1.41
N ASP A 2 6.37 -19.27 -1.02
CA ASP A 2 5.21 -19.19 -1.91
C ASP A 2 5.00 -17.73 -2.30
N LEU A 3 5.16 -17.39 -3.58
CA LEU A 3 4.88 -16.05 -4.12
C LEU A 3 3.43 -15.60 -3.89
N LYS A 4 2.54 -16.53 -3.51
CA LYS A 4 1.11 -16.32 -3.29
C LYS A 4 0.75 -15.42 -2.10
N ASN A 5 1.69 -15.15 -1.19
CA ASN A 5 1.41 -14.37 0.02
C ASN A 5 2.14 -13.00 0.04
N VAL A 6 2.74 -12.57 -1.07
CA VAL A 6 3.38 -11.25 -1.13
C VAL A 6 2.33 -10.18 -1.45
N PRO A 7 2.15 -9.15 -0.62
CA PRO A 7 1.22 -8.06 -0.90
C PRO A 7 1.50 -7.35 -2.22
N ASN A 8 0.45 -6.95 -2.93
CA ASN A 8 0.54 -6.25 -4.22
C ASN A 8 1.39 -4.98 -4.15
N TRP A 9 1.30 -4.22 -3.05
CA TRP A 9 2.12 -3.01 -2.88
C TRP A 9 3.61 -3.32 -2.89
N ILE A 10 4.07 -4.47 -2.35
CA ILE A 10 5.48 -4.88 -2.39
C ILE A 10 5.90 -5.24 -3.81
N LEU A 11 5.04 -5.96 -4.54
CA LEU A 11 5.29 -6.35 -5.94
C LEU A 11 5.38 -5.14 -6.88
N SER A 12 4.78 -4.02 -6.51
CA SER A 12 4.82 -2.76 -7.27
C SER A 12 6.08 -1.92 -7.06
N LEU A 13 6.92 -2.27 -6.08
CA LEU A 13 8.13 -1.52 -5.73
C LEU A 13 9.32 -1.93 -6.61
N GLU A 14 10.17 -0.95 -6.92
CA GLU A 14 11.44 -1.23 -7.59
C GLU A 14 12.45 -1.82 -6.60
N SER A 15 13.48 -2.51 -7.09
CA SER A 15 14.51 -3.09 -6.21
C SER A 15 15.19 -2.05 -5.31
N GLU A 16 15.33 -0.82 -5.80
CA GLU A 16 15.89 0.29 -5.03
C GLU A 16 14.97 0.73 -3.87
N ASP A 17 13.65 0.73 -4.10
CA ASP A 17 12.64 1.03 -3.06
C ASP A 17 12.67 -0.02 -1.95
N VAL A 18 12.82 -1.30 -2.32
CA VAL A 18 12.91 -2.41 -1.36
C VAL A 18 14.19 -2.34 -0.52
N GLU A 19 15.33 -2.04 -1.16
CA GLU A 19 16.59 -1.87 -0.44
C GLU A 19 16.56 -0.62 0.46
N PHE A 20 15.89 0.45 0.04
CA PHE A 20 15.64 1.62 0.87
C PHE A 20 14.83 1.26 2.12
N ILE A 21 13.71 0.55 1.97
CA ILE A 21 12.87 0.10 3.09
C ILE A 21 13.68 -0.74 4.06
N LYS A 22 14.42 -1.73 3.55
CA LYS A 22 15.25 -2.62 4.36
C LYS A 22 16.25 -1.82 5.20
N ASN A 23 17.00 -0.91 4.58
CA ASN A 23 17.97 -0.09 5.31
C ASN A 23 17.29 0.86 6.29
N PHE A 24 16.17 1.46 5.90
CA PHE A 24 15.38 2.35 6.76
C PHE A 24 14.92 1.63 8.04
N VAL A 25 14.39 0.41 7.91
CA VAL A 25 13.98 -0.43 9.05
C VAL A 25 15.17 -0.83 9.91
N LEU A 26 16.29 -1.26 9.30
CA LEU A 26 17.52 -1.61 10.02
C LEU A 26 18.12 -0.42 10.81
N LYS A 27 17.80 0.82 10.41
CA LYS A 27 18.18 2.05 11.10
C LYS A 27 17.05 2.64 11.95
N SER A 28 16.04 1.84 12.30
CA SER A 28 14.91 2.24 13.13
C SER A 28 14.16 3.47 12.61
N GLY A 29 14.11 3.63 11.28
CA GLY A 29 13.47 4.75 10.60
C GLY A 29 14.23 6.08 10.68
N SER A 30 15.50 6.08 11.06
CA SER A 30 16.29 7.31 11.15
C SER A 30 16.69 7.85 9.77
N LEU A 31 15.95 8.86 9.31
CA LEU A 31 16.28 9.61 8.09
C LEU A 31 17.71 10.18 8.10
N LYS A 32 18.23 10.57 9.27
CA LYS A 32 19.61 11.08 9.42
C LYS A 32 20.66 9.99 9.18
N GLU A 33 20.43 8.79 9.69
CA GLU A 33 21.37 7.66 9.49
C GLU A 33 21.34 7.18 8.04
N ILE A 34 20.16 7.17 7.42
CA ILE A 34 20.03 6.85 6.00
C ILE A 34 20.72 7.88 5.13
N ALA A 35 20.62 9.17 5.45
CA ALA A 35 21.33 10.23 4.72
C ALA A 35 22.84 10.00 4.71
N LYS A 36 23.42 9.52 5.82
CA LYS A 36 24.84 9.14 5.89
C LYS A 36 25.17 7.93 5.03
N ILE A 37 24.35 6.88 5.05
CA ILE A 37 24.58 5.65 4.27
C ILE A 37 24.55 5.92 2.77
N TYR A 38 23.60 6.73 2.33
CA TYR A 38 23.42 7.06 0.92
C TYR A 38 24.24 8.28 0.48
N GLU A 39 25.04 8.86 1.38
CA GLU A 39 25.88 10.05 1.14
C GLU A 39 25.11 11.24 0.51
N VAL A 40 23.86 11.42 0.95
CA VAL A 40 22.98 12.49 0.47
C VAL A 40 22.48 13.35 1.62
N SER A 41 21.85 14.49 1.28
CA SER A 41 21.27 15.36 2.29
C SER A 41 20.05 14.72 2.95
N TYR A 42 19.81 15.07 4.22
CA TYR A 42 18.58 14.67 4.93
C TYR A 42 17.29 15.05 4.17
N PRO A 43 17.15 16.27 3.61
CA PRO A 43 16.02 16.60 2.74
C PRO A 43 15.85 15.66 1.55
N THR A 44 16.93 15.19 0.93
CA THR A 44 16.89 14.25 -0.19
C THR A 44 16.27 12.91 0.23
N VAL A 45 16.70 12.37 1.37
CA VAL A 45 16.15 11.12 1.92
C VAL A 45 14.67 11.27 2.27
N ARG A 46 14.29 12.42 2.85
CA ARG A 46 12.89 12.69 3.18
C ARG A 46 12.01 12.68 1.94
N ILE A 47 12.42 13.35 0.87
CA ILE A 47 11.69 13.34 -0.41
C ILE A 47 11.56 11.91 -0.95
N LYS A 48 12.61 11.09 -0.82
CA LYS A 48 12.56 9.68 -1.23
C LYS A 48 11.54 8.88 -0.41
N LEU A 49 11.54 9.04 0.91
CA LEU A 49 10.57 8.41 1.80
C LEU A 49 9.13 8.85 1.47
N ASP A 50 8.91 10.16 1.29
CA ASP A 50 7.59 10.69 0.97
C ASP A 50 7.05 10.10 -0.34
N ARG A 51 7.90 10.00 -1.39
CA ARG A 51 7.52 9.35 -2.67
C ARG A 51 7.16 7.87 -2.49
N LEU A 52 7.92 7.15 -1.67
CA LEU A 52 7.66 5.75 -1.39
C LEU A 52 6.32 5.57 -0.66
N ILE A 53 6.03 6.41 0.34
CA ILE A 53 4.75 6.41 1.05
C ILE A 53 3.59 6.64 0.06
N GLU A 54 3.71 7.61 -0.84
CA GLU A 54 2.66 7.88 -1.84
C GLU A 54 2.49 6.71 -2.81
N LYS A 55 3.58 6.07 -3.27
CA LYS A 55 3.51 4.86 -4.11
C LYS A 55 2.74 3.72 -3.41
N ILE A 56 2.98 3.53 -2.11
CA ILE A 56 2.27 2.52 -1.31
C ILE A 56 0.78 2.87 -1.20
N LYS A 57 0.44 4.12 -0.88
CA LYS A 57 -0.96 4.57 -0.79
C LYS A 57 -1.74 4.37 -2.09
N ILE A 58 -1.13 4.69 -3.23
CA ILE A 58 -1.75 4.51 -4.55
C ILE A 58 -2.05 3.03 -4.79
N ASN A 59 -1.11 2.13 -4.49
CA ASN A 59 -1.33 0.69 -4.65
C ASN A 59 -2.45 0.18 -3.73
N ASP A 60 -2.48 0.64 -2.49
CA ASP A 60 -3.55 0.28 -1.55
C ASP A 60 -4.92 0.78 -2.03
N ALA A 61 -4.98 1.97 -2.64
CA ALA A 61 -6.20 2.50 -3.24
C ALA A 61 -6.66 1.68 -4.46
N ILE A 62 -5.74 1.26 -5.32
CA ILE A 62 -6.04 0.40 -6.48
C ILE A 62 -6.60 -0.96 -6.03
N ASP A 63 -6.00 -1.56 -4.99
CA ASP A 63 -6.47 -2.83 -4.43
C ASP A 63 -7.89 -2.70 -3.85
N ASN A 64 -8.17 -1.58 -3.15
CA ASN A 64 -9.50 -1.25 -2.65
C ASN A 64 -10.53 -1.12 -3.78
N GLU A 65 -10.18 -0.43 -4.87
CA GLU A 65 -11.06 -0.30 -6.04
C GLU A 65 -11.34 -1.67 -6.69
N GLY A 66 -10.33 -2.54 -6.75
CA GLY A 66 -10.47 -3.93 -7.20
C GLY A 66 -11.49 -4.71 -6.37
N PHE A 67 -11.40 -4.63 -5.04
CA PHE A 67 -12.37 -5.27 -4.14
C PHE A 67 -13.78 -4.71 -4.31
N ILE A 68 -13.95 -3.38 -4.33
CA ILE A 68 -15.25 -2.74 -4.52
C ILE A 68 -15.85 -3.13 -5.90
N LYS A 69 -15.02 -3.19 -6.94
CA LYS A 69 -15.44 -3.64 -8.27
C LYS A 69 -15.90 -5.09 -8.26
N PHE A 70 -15.18 -5.98 -7.58
CA PHE A 70 -15.56 -7.39 -7.42
C PHE A 70 -16.93 -7.53 -6.73
N ILE A 71 -17.15 -6.83 -5.62
CA ILE A 71 -18.45 -6.84 -4.92
C ILE A 71 -19.58 -6.31 -5.81
N LYS A 72 -19.33 -5.25 -6.58
CA LYS A 72 -20.31 -4.74 -7.57
C LYS A 72 -20.63 -5.78 -8.65
N THR A 73 -19.63 -6.48 -9.17
CA THR A 73 -19.83 -7.56 -10.16
C THR A 73 -20.68 -8.69 -9.58
N LEU A 74 -20.43 -9.11 -8.34
CA LEU A 74 -21.26 -10.13 -7.69
C LEU A 74 -22.74 -9.73 -7.56
N SER A 75 -23.01 -8.44 -7.34
CA SER A 75 -24.38 -7.93 -7.30
C SER A 75 -25.02 -7.87 -8.69
N ILE A 76 -24.25 -7.56 -9.74
CA ILE A 76 -24.73 -7.57 -11.13
C ILE A 76 -25.04 -9.00 -11.60
N ASP A 77 -24.24 -9.97 -11.17
CA ASP A 77 -24.41 -11.39 -11.50
C ASP A 77 -25.49 -12.09 -10.64
N ASP A 78 -26.32 -11.33 -9.91
CA ASP A 78 -27.36 -11.80 -8.97
C ASP A 78 -26.86 -12.81 -7.91
N ARG A 79 -25.56 -12.82 -7.61
CA ARG A 79 -24.96 -13.71 -6.59
C ARG A 79 -25.14 -13.19 -5.17
N ILE A 80 -25.29 -11.88 -5.02
CA ILE A 80 -25.58 -11.20 -3.75
C ILE A 80 -26.64 -10.12 -4.00
N SER A 81 -27.44 -9.81 -2.98
CA SER A 81 -28.38 -8.70 -3.06
C SER A 81 -27.66 -7.35 -3.17
N LEU A 82 -28.32 -6.37 -3.79
CA LEU A 82 -27.78 -5.02 -3.92
C LEU A 82 -27.65 -4.34 -2.54
N GLU A 83 -28.54 -4.68 -1.61
CA GLU A 83 -28.52 -4.22 -0.22
C GLU A 83 -27.27 -4.76 0.51
N ASP A 84 -26.99 -6.06 0.40
CA ASP A 84 -25.84 -6.69 1.04
C ASP A 84 -24.52 -6.18 0.43
N ALA A 85 -24.47 -6.00 -0.89
CA ALA A 85 -23.31 -5.44 -1.58
C ALA A 85 -22.95 -4.04 -1.06
N LYS A 86 -23.97 -3.18 -0.84
CA LYS A 86 -23.77 -1.85 -0.26
C LYS A 86 -23.24 -1.93 1.17
N LEU A 87 -23.83 -2.78 2.00
CA LEU A 87 -23.42 -2.95 3.40
C LEU A 87 -21.97 -3.42 3.52
N ILE A 88 -21.56 -4.37 2.67
CA ILE A 88 -20.17 -4.87 2.63
C ILE A 88 -19.20 -3.75 2.22
N ILE A 89 -19.53 -2.99 1.17
CA ILE A 89 -18.67 -1.89 0.69
C ILE A 89 -18.57 -0.78 1.75
N GLU A 90 -19.66 -0.44 2.42
CA GLU A 90 -19.69 0.58 3.46
C GLU A 90 -18.85 0.16 4.67
N LYS A 91 -19.03 -1.07 5.14
CA LYS A 91 -18.22 -1.62 6.23
C LYS A 91 -16.73 -1.65 5.88
N TYR A 92 -16.38 -2.06 4.66
CA TYR A 92 -15.01 -2.06 4.16
C TYR A 92 -14.37 -0.67 4.15
N LYS A 93 -15.12 0.37 3.76
CA LYS A 93 -14.64 1.76 3.77
C LYS A 93 -14.46 2.31 5.18
N GLN A 94 -15.36 1.97 6.12
CA GLN A 94 -15.27 2.40 7.52
C GLN A 94 -14.00 1.84 8.18
N ASP A 95 -13.77 0.52 8.08
CA ASP A 95 -12.60 -0.13 8.70
C ASP A 95 -11.24 0.38 8.17
N ARG A 96 -11.22 1.00 6.97
CA ARG A 96 -10.03 1.61 6.37
C ARG A 96 -9.87 3.11 6.63
N ASN A 97 -10.96 3.85 6.90
CA ASN A 97 -10.89 5.26 7.29
C ASN A 97 -10.60 5.46 8.78
N GLU A 98 -10.81 4.44 9.62
CA GLU A 98 -10.48 4.46 11.06
C GLU A 98 -9.00 4.10 11.37
N LYS A 99 -8.13 4.00 10.36
CA LYS A 99 -6.68 3.77 10.51
C LYS A 99 -5.86 4.93 9.97
#